data_AF-A0A7J2NIL2-F1
#
_entry.id   AF-A0A7J2NIL2-F1
#
_cell.length_a   1.000
_cell.length_b   1.000
_cell.length_c   1.000
_cell.angle_alpha   90.00
_cell.angle_beta   90.00
_cell.angle_gamma   90.00
#
_symmetry.space_group_name_H-M   'P 1'
#
loop_
_entity.id
_entity.type
_entity.pdbx_description
1 polymer ?
#
loop_
_entity_poly.entity_id
_entity_poly.type
_entity_poly.pdbx_seq_one_letter_code
_entity_poly.pdbx_strand_id
1 'polypeptide(L)'
;EKSPIRFGVESKDNSWESAIEANKEQIERRVRAAVDFIRKVCRKHEKPVAVSFSGGKDSLVTLHLALESGIRPHILFVDTGIELPETLREVERVAEETGLTLLRESAGEAFWEGLEIFGPPGKDFRWCCKSCKLGPATRLIRRHFPEGVVSLIGQRSYESEQRMRKGAEWTNPWTPGQIGASPIQKWTALHIWLYIFSRNIRYNPWYEMGLDRIGCFMCPSSDIAELDIVRAQYSGFERWDRYLDRYKEKRGLQEEWFSLALWRWKRIPPAMRNKLEELGIALPRTVGRSKGTAPFALNRTGVYRPCTSGGLSSEGIFSCNLDLERVANLMNAIGPVELKEGEMAMTDGIVVFSEGAVTIKGEDEDEIDGRSNMLEKIVRRAMFCVGCGICAARCKNDALIVDERAVIDPKSCSHCGECLGPCPVDSFERVEDI
;
A
#
# COMPACT_ATOMS: atom_id res chain seq x y z
N GLU A 1 -45.07 -3.01 32.85
CA GLU A 1 -43.67 -2.98 32.35
C GLU A 1 -42.89 -4.10 33.01
N LYS A 2 -42.12 -4.89 32.24
CA LYS A 2 -41.20 -5.86 32.85
C LYS A 2 -39.95 -5.09 33.30
N SER A 3 -39.69 -5.08 34.61
CA SER A 3 -38.46 -4.54 35.19
C SER A 3 -37.25 -5.09 34.44
N PRO A 4 -36.26 -4.25 34.06
CA PRO A 4 -35.04 -4.75 33.45
C PRO A 4 -34.38 -5.73 34.42
N ILE A 5 -33.98 -6.90 33.89
CA ILE A 5 -33.22 -7.90 34.62
C ILE A 5 -31.91 -7.23 35.04
N ARG A 6 -31.80 -6.86 36.32
CA ARG A 6 -30.53 -6.44 36.91
C ARG A 6 -29.71 -7.70 37.10
N PHE A 7 -28.76 -7.94 36.21
CA PHE A 7 -27.68 -8.89 36.48
C PHE A 7 -26.93 -8.35 37.71
N GLY A 8 -27.13 -8.99 38.85
CA GLY A 8 -26.33 -8.71 40.05
C GLY A 8 -24.90 -9.08 39.75
N VAL A 9 -24.09 -8.11 39.33
CA VAL A 9 -22.64 -8.27 39.31
C VAL A 9 -22.21 -8.16 40.76
N GLU A 10 -22.09 -9.30 41.44
CA GLU A 10 -21.41 -9.34 42.75
C GLU A 10 -20.05 -8.66 42.58
N SER A 11 -19.71 -7.75 43.49
CA SER A 11 -18.45 -7.01 43.46
C SER A 11 -17.29 -7.94 43.83
N LYS A 12 -16.94 -8.85 42.93
CA LYS A 12 -15.61 -9.47 42.92
C LYS A 12 -14.59 -8.43 42.45
N ASP A 13 -13.34 -8.62 42.86
CA ASP A 13 -12.23 -7.81 42.39
C ASP A 13 -12.17 -7.87 40.85
N ASN A 14 -12.60 -6.79 40.19
CA ASN A 14 -12.69 -6.69 38.74
C ASN A 14 -11.40 -6.07 38.17
N SER A 15 -10.25 -6.58 38.61
CA SER A 15 -8.92 -6.12 38.22
C SER A 15 -8.41 -6.83 36.96
N TRP A 16 -7.47 -6.19 36.25
CA TRP A 16 -6.75 -6.84 35.14
C TRP A 16 -5.96 -8.07 35.61
N GLU A 17 -5.48 -8.07 36.86
CA GLU A 17 -4.79 -9.19 37.48
C GLU A 17 -5.71 -10.43 37.57
N SER A 18 -6.95 -10.23 38.04
CA SER A 18 -7.96 -11.30 38.07
C SER A 18 -8.28 -11.82 36.66
N ALA A 19 -8.36 -10.93 35.66
CA ALA A 19 -8.59 -11.32 34.27
C ALA A 19 -7.41 -12.12 33.69
N ILE A 20 -6.16 -11.72 33.99
CA ILE A 20 -4.95 -12.42 33.55
C ILE A 20 -4.89 -13.82 34.16
N GLU A 21 -5.07 -13.96 35.47
CA GLU A 21 -4.99 -15.25 36.15
C GLU A 21 -6.08 -16.20 35.65
N ALA A 22 -7.32 -15.71 35.48
CA ALA A 22 -8.42 -16.52 34.94
C ALA A 22 -8.17 -17.02 33.50
N ASN A 23 -7.34 -16.32 32.71
CA ASN A 23 -7.07 -16.65 31.31
C ASN A 23 -5.67 -17.23 31.08
N LYS A 24 -4.86 -17.41 32.13
CA LYS A 24 -3.44 -17.77 32.06
C LYS A 24 -3.17 -19.02 31.23
N GLU A 25 -3.88 -20.11 31.51
CA GLU A 25 -3.70 -21.38 30.78
C GLU A 25 -3.98 -21.21 29.27
N GLN A 26 -5.01 -20.43 28.92
CA GLN A 26 -5.38 -20.17 27.53
C GLN A 26 -4.32 -19.33 26.82
N ILE A 27 -3.77 -18.31 27.50
CA ILE A 27 -2.69 -17.48 26.96
C ILE A 27 -1.43 -18.32 26.77
N GLU A 28 -0.98 -19.08 27.77
CA GLU A 28 0.22 -19.92 27.66
C GLU A 28 0.10 -21.02 26.59
N ARG A 29 -1.10 -21.58 26.39
CA ARG A 29 -1.36 -22.50 25.28
C ARG A 29 -1.17 -21.81 23.91
N ARG A 30 -1.66 -20.58 23.77
CA ARG A 30 -1.53 -19.81 22.52
C ARG A 30 -0.11 -19.34 22.28
N VAL A 31 0.61 -18.94 23.32
CA VAL A 31 2.03 -18.58 23.26
C VAL A 31 2.84 -19.77 22.76
N ARG A 32 2.68 -20.97 23.37
CA ARG A 32 3.35 -22.19 22.89
C ARG A 32 3.07 -22.48 21.42
N ALA A 33 1.80 -22.43 21.01
CA ALA A 33 1.42 -22.65 19.61
C ALA A 33 2.04 -21.62 18.65
N ALA A 34 2.13 -20.35 19.04
CA ALA A 34 2.75 -19.30 18.24
C ALA A 34 4.27 -19.47 18.15
N VAL A 35 4.93 -19.80 19.26
CA VAL A 35 6.38 -20.10 19.31
C VAL A 35 6.73 -21.30 18.43
N ASP A 36 5.96 -22.39 18.51
CA ASP A 36 6.16 -23.58 17.68
C ASP A 36 5.94 -23.28 16.20
N PHE A 37 4.94 -22.46 15.88
CA PHE A 37 4.72 -21.97 14.52
C PHE A 37 5.92 -21.17 13.99
N ILE A 38 6.44 -20.22 14.77
CA ILE A 38 7.60 -19.41 14.39
C ILE A 38 8.80 -20.32 14.10
N ARG A 39 9.13 -21.24 15.02
CA ARG A 39 10.24 -22.20 14.84
C ARG A 39 10.06 -23.06 13.59
N LYS A 40 8.84 -23.55 13.35
CA LYS A 40 8.51 -24.35 12.17
C LYS A 40 8.72 -23.56 10.87
N VAL A 41 8.23 -22.33 10.79
CA VAL A 41 8.37 -21.47 9.59
C VAL A 41 9.84 -21.13 9.35
N CYS A 42 10.59 -20.79 10.40
CA CYS A 42 12.01 -20.45 10.26
C CYS A 42 12.83 -21.65 9.79
N ARG A 43 12.59 -22.85 10.35
CA ARG A 43 13.23 -24.09 9.90
C ARG A 43 12.83 -24.51 8.48
N LYS A 44 11.58 -24.23 8.07
CA LYS A 44 11.09 -24.57 6.73
C LYS A 44 11.80 -23.78 5.63
N HIS A 45 12.05 -22.50 5.88
CA HIS A 45 12.53 -21.58 4.83
C HIS A 45 14.03 -21.28 4.91
N GLU A 46 14.67 -21.48 6.07
CA GLU A 46 16.12 -21.29 6.25
C GLU A 46 16.63 -19.93 5.76
N LYS A 47 15.82 -18.88 5.96
CA LYS A 47 16.11 -17.50 5.57
C LYS A 47 16.28 -16.60 6.81
N PRO A 48 16.94 -15.44 6.67
CA PRO A 48 16.92 -14.41 7.69
C PRO A 48 15.49 -14.09 8.15
N VAL A 49 15.35 -13.83 9.44
CA VAL A 49 14.05 -13.53 10.05
C VAL A 49 13.99 -12.05 10.40
N ALA A 50 12.87 -11.44 10.04
CA ALA A 50 12.55 -10.07 10.42
C ALA A 50 11.12 -9.98 10.95
N VAL A 51 10.86 -9.03 11.84
CA VAL A 51 9.50 -8.67 12.27
C VAL A 51 9.14 -7.36 11.61
N SER A 52 8.03 -7.34 10.87
CA SER A 52 7.45 -6.08 10.36
C SER A 52 6.78 -5.36 11.53
N PHE A 53 7.55 -4.52 12.23
CA PHE A 53 7.10 -3.79 13.41
C PHE A 53 6.52 -2.44 13.00
N SER A 54 5.31 -2.11 13.46
CA SER A 54 4.65 -0.84 13.11
C SER A 54 4.41 0.07 14.31
N GLY A 55 5.01 -0.23 15.47
CA GLY A 55 4.73 0.47 16.73
C GLY A 55 3.36 0.20 17.34
N GLY A 56 2.62 -0.79 16.82
CA GLY A 56 1.30 -1.19 17.30
C GLY A 56 1.32 -2.48 18.13
N LYS A 57 0.27 -2.70 18.93
CA LYS A 57 0.13 -3.81 19.89
C LYS A 57 0.32 -5.19 19.26
N ASP A 58 -0.27 -5.43 18.09
CA ASP A 58 -0.20 -6.73 17.40
C ASP A 58 1.23 -7.03 16.92
N SER A 59 1.92 -6.02 16.39
CA SER A 59 3.30 -6.14 15.93
C SER A 59 4.29 -6.26 17.10
N LEU A 60 3.99 -5.62 18.24
CA LEU A 60 4.77 -5.71 19.48
C LEU A 60 4.71 -7.13 20.05
N VAL A 61 3.50 -7.70 20.17
CA VAL A 61 3.35 -9.09 20.61
C VAL A 61 4.03 -10.07 19.65
N THR A 62 3.96 -9.81 18.34
CA THR A 62 4.67 -10.63 17.36
C THR A 62 6.18 -10.61 17.56
N LEU A 63 6.75 -9.43 17.88
CA LEU A 63 8.17 -9.29 18.20
C LEU A 63 8.55 -10.06 19.46
N HIS A 64 7.78 -9.91 20.54
CA HIS A 64 8.02 -10.63 21.79
C HIS A 64 7.89 -12.15 21.62
N LEU A 65 6.91 -12.64 20.88
CA LEU A 65 6.77 -14.07 20.56
C LEU A 65 7.96 -14.60 19.75
N ALA A 66 8.55 -13.78 18.85
CA ALA A 66 9.77 -14.15 18.15
C ALA A 66 10.94 -14.31 19.12
N LEU A 67 11.11 -13.38 20.07
CA LEU A 67 12.14 -13.47 21.12
C LEU A 67 11.93 -14.69 22.02
N GLU A 68 10.69 -14.94 22.49
CA GLU A 68 10.35 -16.12 23.29
C GLU A 68 10.59 -17.44 22.54
N SER A 69 10.55 -17.43 21.21
CA SER A 69 10.89 -18.59 20.40
C SER A 69 12.38 -18.92 20.36
N GLY A 70 13.23 -18.01 20.85
CA GLY A 70 14.69 -18.09 20.79
C GLY A 70 15.29 -17.47 19.52
N ILE A 71 14.48 -16.81 18.70
CA ILE A 71 14.90 -16.14 17.47
C ILE A 71 15.12 -14.65 17.77
N ARG A 72 16.27 -14.11 17.33
CA ARG A 72 16.53 -12.67 17.36
C ARG A 72 16.36 -12.10 15.95
N PRO A 73 15.18 -11.54 15.63
CA PRO A 73 14.89 -11.04 14.28
C PRO A 73 15.47 -9.62 14.08
N HIS A 74 15.60 -9.21 12.83
CA HIS A 74 15.69 -7.78 12.51
C HIS A 74 14.33 -7.11 12.71
N ILE A 75 14.31 -5.86 13.16
CA ILE A 75 13.10 -5.04 13.18
C ILE A 75 13.01 -4.31 11.83
N LEU A 76 11.95 -4.57 11.05
CA LEU A 76 11.65 -3.83 9.83
C LEU A 76 10.58 -2.78 10.13
N PHE A 77 10.97 -1.52 10.01
CA PHE A 77 10.06 -0.37 10.14
C PHE A 77 10.05 0.44 8.84
N VAL A 78 8.85 0.78 8.38
CA VAL A 78 8.65 1.69 7.26
C VAL A 78 7.96 2.92 7.79
N ASP A 79 8.67 4.04 7.75
CA ASP A 79 8.14 5.35 8.06
C ASP A 79 7.42 5.88 6.83
N THR A 80 6.10 5.98 6.90
CA THR A 80 5.28 6.42 5.76
C THR A 80 5.34 7.93 5.51
N GLY A 81 6.07 8.70 6.34
CA GLY A 81 6.10 10.16 6.32
C GLY A 81 4.92 10.84 7.01
N ILE A 82 3.94 10.04 7.46
CA ILE A 82 2.71 10.48 8.13
C ILE A 82 2.39 9.61 9.35
N GLU A 83 3.43 9.06 10.00
CA GLU A 83 3.30 8.37 11.27
C GLU A 83 3.15 9.38 12.43
N LEU A 84 2.59 8.93 13.55
CA LEU A 84 2.54 9.74 14.77
C LEU A 84 3.94 9.83 15.42
N PRO A 85 4.35 10.97 15.97
CA PRO A 85 5.65 11.12 16.62
C PRO A 85 5.90 10.11 17.76
N GLU A 86 4.87 9.80 18.54
CA GLU A 86 4.92 8.80 19.60
C GLU A 86 5.18 7.40 19.04
N THR A 87 4.64 7.09 17.86
CA THR A 87 4.89 5.81 17.17
C THR A 87 6.35 5.70 16.74
N LEU A 88 6.95 6.79 16.24
CA LEU A 88 8.37 6.79 15.90
C LEU A 88 9.25 6.56 17.14
N ARG A 89 8.96 7.28 18.24
CA ARG A 89 9.66 7.09 19.52
C ARG A 89 9.49 5.69 20.09
N GLU A 90 8.29 5.12 19.97
CA GLU A 90 8.00 3.76 20.41
C GLU A 90 8.83 2.72 19.63
N VAL A 91 8.99 2.92 18.32
CA VAL A 91 9.82 2.03 17.49
C VAL A 91 11.28 2.06 17.90
N GLU A 92 11.83 3.25 18.13
CA GLU A 92 13.20 3.45 18.60
C GLU A 92 13.39 2.83 19.98
N ARG A 93 12.49 3.13 20.93
CA ARG A 93 12.49 2.58 22.30
C ARG A 93 12.52 1.04 22.29
N VAL A 94 11.63 0.41 21.52
CA VAL A 94 11.55 -1.06 21.47
C VAL A 94 12.81 -1.66 20.86
N ALA A 95 13.40 -1.03 19.85
CA ALA A 95 14.67 -1.49 19.28
C ALA A 95 15.81 -1.41 20.29
N GLU A 96 15.91 -0.31 21.04
CA GLU A 96 16.91 -0.11 22.10
C GLU A 96 16.76 -1.11 23.24
N GLU A 97 15.55 -1.28 23.77
CA GLU A 97 15.27 -2.20 24.89
C GLU A 97 15.54 -3.66 24.53
N THR A 98 15.23 -4.06 23.31
CA THR A 98 15.42 -5.45 22.85
C THR A 98 16.84 -5.70 22.34
N GLY A 99 17.62 -4.64 22.10
CA GLY A 99 18.96 -4.70 21.49
C GLY A 99 18.94 -5.32 20.09
N LEU A 100 17.85 -5.18 19.34
CA LEU A 100 17.69 -5.73 18.00
C LEU A 100 18.06 -4.70 16.93
N THR A 101 18.57 -5.17 15.80
CA THR A 101 18.90 -4.31 14.67
C THR A 101 17.63 -3.74 14.04
N LEU A 102 17.47 -2.41 14.14
CA LEU A 102 16.41 -1.65 13.47
C LEU A 102 16.82 -1.30 12.04
N LEU A 103 16.09 -1.87 11.08
CA LEU A 103 16.15 -1.53 9.67
C LEU A 103 14.97 -0.61 9.36
N ARG A 104 15.27 0.66 9.09
CA ARG A 104 14.28 1.71 8.81
C ARG A 104 14.42 2.23 7.38
N GLU A 105 13.30 2.42 6.70
CA GLU A 105 13.22 3.14 5.42
C GLU A 105 12.09 4.18 5.52
N SER A 106 12.30 5.37 4.96
CA SER A 106 11.30 6.43 4.92
C SER A 106 10.70 6.61 3.52
N ALA A 107 9.41 6.92 3.47
CA ALA A 107 8.73 7.37 2.26
C ALA A 107 8.87 8.88 2.02
N GLY A 108 9.41 9.64 2.98
CA GLY A 108 9.55 11.10 2.87
C GLY A 108 8.23 11.80 2.52
N GLU A 109 8.28 12.66 1.50
CA GLU A 109 7.13 13.44 1.02
C GLU A 109 6.23 12.70 0.01
N ALA A 110 6.49 11.42 -0.28
CA ALA A 110 5.76 10.66 -1.30
C ALA A 110 4.24 10.57 -1.05
N PHE A 111 3.81 10.67 0.20
CA PHE A 111 2.38 10.81 0.51
C PHE A 111 1.84 12.14 -0.01
N TRP A 112 2.50 13.25 0.29
CA TRP A 112 2.05 14.58 -0.08
C TRP A 112 2.11 14.82 -1.59
N GLU A 113 3.15 14.32 -2.25
CA GLU A 113 3.26 14.33 -3.71
C GLU A 113 2.17 13.48 -4.38
N GLY A 114 1.89 12.30 -3.79
CA GLY A 114 0.85 11.40 -4.29
C GLY A 114 -0.56 12.00 -4.25
N LEU A 115 -0.81 12.96 -3.36
CA LEU A 115 -2.10 13.67 -3.28
C LEU A 115 -2.40 14.51 -4.53
N GLU A 116 -1.38 15.05 -5.20
CA GLU A 116 -1.55 15.85 -6.41
C GLU A 116 -1.91 14.95 -7.62
N ILE A 117 -1.51 13.68 -7.59
CA ILE A 117 -1.74 12.72 -8.70
C ILE A 117 -2.99 11.88 -8.48
N PHE A 118 -3.16 11.35 -7.27
CA PHE A 118 -4.20 10.38 -6.93
C PHE A 118 -5.35 10.98 -6.11
N GLY A 119 -5.20 12.19 -5.59
CA GLY A 119 -6.19 12.78 -4.69
C GLY A 119 -6.16 12.15 -3.29
N PRO A 120 -7.10 12.52 -2.42
CA PRO A 120 -7.17 11.97 -1.07
C PRO A 120 -7.34 10.43 -1.12
N PRO A 121 -6.59 9.66 -0.32
CA PRO A 121 -6.79 8.21 -0.25
C PRO A 121 -8.14 7.88 0.41
N GLY A 122 -8.79 6.83 -0.08
CA GLY A 122 -10.07 6.35 0.45
C GLY A 122 -10.00 4.92 0.98
N LYS A 123 -11.04 4.46 1.67
CA LYS A 123 -11.22 3.05 2.11
C LYS A 123 -11.19 2.08 0.94
N ASP A 124 -11.80 2.48 -0.16
CA ASP A 124 -11.90 1.80 -1.45
C ASP A 124 -10.70 2.07 -2.37
N PHE A 125 -9.87 3.06 -2.02
CA PHE A 125 -8.83 3.59 -2.88
C PHE A 125 -7.55 3.94 -2.08
N ARG A 126 -6.93 2.92 -1.49
CA ARG A 126 -5.76 3.06 -0.59
C ARG A 126 -4.41 3.07 -1.34
N TRP A 127 -4.24 4.01 -2.26
CA TRP A 127 -3.00 4.14 -3.03
C TRP A 127 -1.78 4.38 -2.12
N CYS A 128 -1.95 5.12 -1.01
CA CYS A 128 -0.90 5.40 -0.04
C CYS A 128 -0.25 4.12 0.56
N CYS A 129 -1.02 3.04 0.74
CA CYS A 129 -0.48 1.77 1.21
C CYS A 129 0.51 1.17 0.20
N LYS A 130 0.29 1.37 -1.10
CA LYS A 130 1.16 0.83 -2.15
C LYS A 130 2.41 1.70 -2.29
N SER A 131 2.23 3.01 -2.39
CA SER A 131 3.32 3.95 -2.63
C SER A 131 4.19 4.19 -1.40
N CYS A 132 3.57 4.47 -0.24
CA CYS A 132 4.27 4.93 0.96
C CYS A 132 4.67 3.78 1.91
N LYS A 133 4.08 2.59 1.77
CA LYS A 133 4.38 1.46 2.65
C LYS A 133 5.04 0.29 1.92
N LEU A 134 4.40 -0.24 0.89
CA LEU A 134 4.94 -1.41 0.18
C LEU A 134 6.18 -1.07 -0.64
N GLY A 135 6.21 0.08 -1.33
CA GLY A 135 7.40 0.51 -2.09
C GLY A 135 8.67 0.57 -1.23
N PRO A 136 8.69 1.38 -0.15
CA PRO A 136 9.81 1.44 0.78
C PRO A 136 10.13 0.09 1.42
N ALA A 137 9.12 -0.70 1.82
CA ALA A 137 9.34 -2.04 2.36
C ALA A 137 10.11 -2.94 1.38
N THR A 138 9.74 -2.93 0.09
CA THR A 138 10.41 -3.77 -0.90
C THR A 138 11.86 -3.31 -1.14
N ARG A 139 12.13 -1.99 -1.15
CA ARG A 139 13.51 -1.47 -1.23
C ARG A 139 14.35 -1.91 -0.04
N LEU A 140 13.80 -1.81 1.16
CA LEU A 140 14.47 -2.20 2.40
C LEU A 140 14.77 -3.71 2.41
N ILE A 141 13.80 -4.53 2.00
CA ILE A 141 13.98 -5.98 1.91
C ILE A 141 15.05 -6.35 0.88
N ARG A 142 15.03 -5.75 -0.31
CA ARG A 142 16.05 -6.02 -1.34
C ARG A 142 17.45 -5.64 -0.87
N ARG A 143 17.60 -4.49 -0.21
CA ARG A 143 18.90 -3.99 0.26
C ARG A 143 19.52 -4.90 1.33
N HIS A 144 18.72 -5.38 2.27
CA HIS A 144 19.22 -6.12 3.43
C HIS A 144 19.07 -7.65 3.32
N PHE A 145 18.18 -8.14 2.45
CA PHE A 145 17.85 -9.55 2.29
C PHE A 145 17.69 -9.92 0.80
N PRO A 146 18.76 -9.84 -0.01
CA PRO A 146 18.70 -10.14 -1.45
C PRO A 146 18.22 -11.58 -1.74
N GLU A 147 18.60 -12.54 -0.88
CA GLU A 147 18.17 -13.94 -0.95
C GLU A 147 16.75 -14.17 -0.38
N GLY A 148 16.07 -13.12 0.06
CA GLY A 148 14.74 -13.15 0.65
C GLY A 148 14.71 -13.28 2.17
N VAL A 149 13.53 -13.06 2.75
CA VAL A 149 13.32 -12.92 4.21
C VAL A 149 12.02 -13.58 4.65
N VAL A 150 12.04 -14.22 5.83
CA VAL A 150 10.80 -14.55 6.56
C VAL A 150 10.41 -13.34 7.39
N SER A 151 9.30 -12.70 7.02
CA SER A 151 8.76 -11.57 7.74
C SER A 151 7.59 -12.00 8.63
N LEU A 152 7.82 -11.98 9.93
CA LEU A 152 6.78 -12.16 10.93
C LEU A 152 5.93 -10.89 11.01
N ILE A 153 4.62 -11.02 10.83
CA ILE A 153 3.67 -9.91 10.69
C ILE A 153 2.52 -10.09 11.68
N GLY A 154 2.22 -9.03 12.44
CA GLY A 154 1.12 -8.98 13.40
C GLY A 154 -0.26 -8.85 12.74
N GLN A 155 -0.66 -9.84 11.93
CA GLN A 155 -1.97 -9.90 11.28
C GLN A 155 -2.88 -10.92 11.97
N ARG A 156 -4.15 -10.58 12.21
CA ARG A 156 -5.15 -11.49 12.81
C ARG A 156 -6.29 -11.76 11.83
N SER A 157 -6.87 -12.95 11.90
CA SER A 157 -8.00 -13.36 11.06
C SER A 157 -9.25 -12.51 11.31
N TYR A 158 -9.45 -12.07 12.55
CA TYR A 158 -10.61 -11.31 13.00
C TYR A 158 -10.61 -9.83 12.60
N GLU A 159 -9.60 -9.36 11.84
CA GLU A 159 -9.52 -7.97 11.40
C GLU A 159 -10.21 -7.74 10.05
N SER A 160 -10.34 -8.77 9.19
CA SER A 160 -11.13 -8.71 7.95
C SER A 160 -11.25 -10.10 7.33
N GLU A 161 -12.27 -10.31 6.50
CA GLU A 161 -12.44 -11.55 5.74
C GLU A 161 -11.23 -11.87 4.85
N GLN A 162 -10.62 -10.85 4.23
CA GLN A 162 -9.42 -11.03 3.41
C GLN A 162 -8.25 -11.59 4.23
N ARG A 163 -8.05 -11.10 5.46
CA ARG A 163 -6.99 -11.60 6.36
C ARG A 163 -7.26 -13.02 6.83
N MET A 164 -8.52 -13.39 7.01
CA MET A 164 -8.91 -14.77 7.30
C MET A 164 -8.56 -15.71 6.13
N ARG A 165 -8.92 -15.35 4.90
CA ARG A 165 -8.71 -16.19 3.70
C ARG A 165 -7.23 -16.40 3.34
N LYS A 166 -6.36 -15.42 3.63
CA LYS A 166 -4.91 -15.52 3.33
C LYS A 166 -4.17 -16.62 4.09
N GLY A 167 -4.71 -17.09 5.21
CA GLY A 167 -4.02 -18.05 6.07
C GLY A 167 -2.87 -17.43 6.88
N ALA A 168 -2.05 -18.29 7.50
CA ALA A 168 -0.98 -17.88 8.41
C ALA A 168 0.39 -17.70 7.73
N GLU A 169 0.58 -18.20 6.50
CA GLU A 169 1.80 -18.04 5.69
C GLU A 169 1.39 -17.68 4.27
N TRP A 170 2.02 -16.68 3.67
CA TRP A 170 1.69 -16.21 2.31
C TRP A 170 2.87 -15.53 1.62
N THR A 171 2.79 -15.40 0.31
CA THR A 171 3.64 -14.53 -0.51
C THR A 171 2.81 -13.40 -1.11
N ASN A 172 3.44 -12.28 -1.45
CA ASN A 172 2.75 -11.11 -1.98
C ASN A 172 3.47 -10.57 -3.23
N PRO A 173 2.78 -10.46 -4.40
CA PRO A 173 3.39 -9.95 -5.63
C PRO A 173 3.97 -8.53 -5.53
N TRP A 174 3.51 -7.74 -4.57
CA TRP A 174 3.98 -6.37 -4.34
C TRP A 174 5.32 -6.30 -3.58
N THR A 175 5.70 -7.37 -2.89
CA THR A 175 6.91 -7.47 -2.05
C THR A 175 7.65 -8.77 -2.40
N PRO A 176 8.26 -8.86 -3.60
CA PRO A 176 9.05 -10.03 -3.99
C PRO A 176 10.16 -10.32 -2.98
N GLY A 177 10.48 -11.60 -2.77
CA GLY A 177 11.47 -12.04 -1.79
C GLY A 177 10.98 -12.07 -0.34
N GLN A 178 9.78 -11.57 -0.04
CA GLN A 178 9.20 -11.62 1.30
C GLN A 178 8.25 -12.80 1.46
N ILE A 179 8.51 -13.63 2.47
CA ILE A 179 7.58 -14.65 2.95
C ILE A 179 6.90 -14.12 4.21
N GLY A 180 5.61 -13.79 4.10
CA GLY A 180 4.83 -13.30 5.23
C GLY A 180 4.34 -14.44 6.10
N ALA A 181 4.52 -14.34 7.41
CA ALA A 181 3.99 -15.31 8.36
C ALA A 181 3.37 -14.60 9.58
N SER A 182 2.21 -15.06 10.03
CA SER A 182 1.51 -14.50 11.20
C SER A 182 1.39 -15.52 12.34
N PRO A 183 2.21 -15.40 13.40
CA PRO A 183 2.12 -16.24 14.60
C PRO A 183 0.82 -16.03 15.39
N ILE A 184 0.23 -14.84 15.27
CA ILE A 184 -0.98 -14.43 16.01
C ILE A 184 -2.25 -14.54 15.16
N GLN A 185 -2.21 -15.26 14.03
CA GLN A 185 -3.31 -15.31 13.06
C GLN A 185 -4.67 -15.64 13.68
N LYS A 186 -4.72 -16.50 14.72
CA LYS A 186 -5.97 -16.89 15.42
C LYS A 186 -6.18 -16.20 16.77
N TRP A 187 -5.46 -15.12 17.06
CA TRP A 187 -5.60 -14.36 18.30
C TRP A 187 -6.69 -13.29 18.15
N THR A 188 -7.38 -12.98 19.25
CA THR A 188 -8.31 -11.84 19.32
C THR A 188 -7.59 -10.63 19.92
N ALA A 189 -8.19 -9.44 19.85
CA ALA A 189 -7.60 -8.25 20.48
C ALA A 189 -7.43 -8.43 22.00
N LEU A 190 -8.38 -9.11 22.65
CA LEU A 190 -8.28 -9.44 24.07
C LEU A 190 -7.07 -10.33 24.39
N HIS A 191 -6.77 -11.35 23.57
CA HIS A 191 -5.58 -12.17 23.78
C HIS A 191 -4.28 -11.36 23.68
N ILE A 192 -4.22 -10.38 22.77
CA ILE A 192 -3.07 -9.47 22.62
C ILE A 192 -2.88 -8.66 23.90
N TRP A 193 -3.94 -8.03 24.41
CA TRP A 193 -3.88 -7.24 25.63
C TRP A 193 -3.55 -8.05 26.87
N LEU A 194 -4.19 -9.21 27.05
CA LEU A 194 -3.88 -10.11 28.16
C LEU A 194 -2.43 -10.56 28.13
N TYR A 195 -1.86 -10.83 26.95
CA TYR A 195 -0.44 -11.14 26.83
C TYR A 195 0.43 -9.95 27.25
N ILE A 196 0.17 -8.75 26.71
CA ILE A 196 0.91 -7.52 27.03
C ILE A 196 0.92 -7.28 28.55
N PHE A 197 -0.26 -7.32 29.18
CA PHE A 197 -0.39 -7.09 30.62
C PHE A 197 0.26 -8.22 31.44
N SER A 198 0.09 -9.49 31.05
CA SER A 198 0.70 -10.63 31.75
C SER A 198 2.23 -10.62 31.75
N ARG A 199 2.84 -9.92 30.79
CA ARG A 199 4.29 -9.77 30.64
C ARG A 199 4.81 -8.40 31.06
N ASN A 200 3.92 -7.53 31.56
CA ASN A 200 4.21 -6.14 31.90
C ASN A 200 4.96 -5.39 30.78
N ILE A 201 4.52 -5.60 29.54
CA ILE A 201 5.15 -5.00 28.36
C ILE A 201 4.66 -3.57 28.20
N ARG A 202 5.59 -2.62 28.08
CA ARG A 202 5.27 -1.24 27.69
C ARG A 202 4.79 -1.18 26.25
N TYR A 203 3.73 -0.44 26.00
CA TYR A 203 3.09 -0.27 24.70
C TYR A 203 2.91 1.22 24.37
N ASN A 204 2.60 1.49 23.10
CA ASN A 204 2.41 2.84 22.60
C ASN A 204 1.31 3.61 23.37
N PRO A 205 1.58 4.83 23.86
CA PRO A 205 0.66 5.58 24.72
C PRO A 205 -0.66 5.96 24.04
N TRP A 206 -0.73 6.00 22.71
CA TRP A 206 -1.98 6.30 22.01
C TRP A 206 -3.11 5.31 22.30
N TYR A 207 -2.80 4.09 22.74
CA TYR A 207 -3.83 3.15 23.20
C TYR A 207 -4.55 3.65 24.47
N GLU A 208 -3.85 4.33 25.37
CA GLU A 208 -4.44 4.92 26.58
C GLU A 208 -5.23 6.20 26.28
N MET A 209 -4.88 6.85 25.16
CA MET A 209 -5.56 8.03 24.63
C MET A 209 -6.79 7.68 23.79
N GLY A 210 -7.14 6.40 23.65
CA GLY A 210 -8.40 5.96 23.06
C GLY A 210 -8.32 5.40 21.64
N LEU A 211 -7.12 5.21 21.07
CA LEU A 211 -6.98 4.52 19.78
C LEU A 211 -7.05 3.00 19.97
N ASP A 212 -7.86 2.28 19.19
CA ASP A 212 -7.75 0.81 19.09
C ASP A 212 -6.69 0.42 18.06
N ARG A 213 -6.42 1.24 17.05
CA ARG A 213 -5.39 0.91 16.06
C ARG A 213 -4.45 2.08 15.81
N ILE A 214 -3.16 1.77 15.85
CA ILE A 214 -2.09 2.72 15.55
C ILE A 214 -1.58 2.50 14.13
N GLY A 215 -1.41 3.61 13.42
CA GLY A 215 -0.78 3.71 12.10
C GLY A 215 -0.65 5.18 11.72
N CYS A 216 -0.73 5.46 10.42
CA CYS A 216 -0.69 6.83 9.91
C CYS A 216 -1.79 7.70 10.53
N PHE A 217 -1.47 8.95 10.86
CA PHE A 217 -2.36 9.81 11.65
C PHE A 217 -3.70 10.14 10.98
N MET A 218 -3.74 10.15 9.63
CA MET A 218 -4.95 10.41 8.82
C MET A 218 -5.39 9.19 7.99
N CYS A 219 -5.25 7.98 8.51
CA CYS A 219 -5.62 6.77 7.76
C CYS A 219 -7.12 6.77 7.41
N PRO A 220 -7.52 6.67 6.11
CA PRO A 220 -8.92 6.66 5.72
C PRO A 220 -9.67 5.41 6.20
N SER A 221 -8.97 4.42 6.76
CA SER A 221 -9.59 3.22 7.35
C SER A 221 -9.86 3.35 8.86
N SER A 222 -9.31 4.33 9.56
CA SER A 222 -9.49 4.52 11.02
C SER A 222 -10.90 4.98 11.38
N ASP A 223 -11.37 4.71 12.59
CA ASP A 223 -12.70 5.23 12.97
C ASP A 223 -12.72 6.77 12.93
N ILE A 224 -13.89 7.38 12.66
CA ILE A 224 -13.99 8.86 12.68
C ILE A 224 -13.66 9.37 14.09
N ALA A 225 -14.14 8.69 15.14
CA ALA A 225 -13.85 9.08 16.51
C ALA A 225 -12.33 9.02 16.81
N GLU A 226 -11.62 8.03 16.28
CA GLU A 226 -10.15 7.95 16.41
C GLU A 226 -9.47 9.12 15.68
N LEU A 227 -9.93 9.47 14.48
CA LEU A 227 -9.39 10.62 13.74
C LEU A 227 -9.61 11.92 14.52
N ASP A 228 -10.76 12.10 15.17
CA ASP A 228 -11.07 13.28 15.98
C ASP A 228 -10.19 13.35 17.24
N ILE A 229 -9.96 12.22 17.91
CA ILE A 229 -9.03 12.12 19.06
C ILE A 229 -7.62 12.56 18.65
N VAL A 230 -7.12 12.07 17.52
CA VAL A 230 -5.78 12.41 17.04
C VAL A 230 -5.74 13.86 16.59
N ARG A 231 -6.74 14.34 15.84
CA ARG A 231 -6.87 15.72 15.37
C ARG A 231 -6.86 16.74 16.51
N ALA A 232 -7.49 16.41 17.65
CA ALA A 232 -7.51 17.28 18.82
C ALA A 232 -6.14 17.41 19.52
N GLN A 233 -5.22 16.48 19.29
CA GLN A 233 -3.96 16.37 20.03
C GLN A 233 -2.71 16.53 19.15
N TYR A 234 -2.84 16.36 17.83
CA TYR A 234 -1.73 16.35 16.89
C TYR A 234 -1.91 17.40 15.78
N SER A 235 -1.01 18.39 15.76
CA SER A 235 -1.04 19.52 14.81
C SER A 235 -0.76 19.13 13.35
N GLY A 236 -0.26 17.92 13.08
CA GLY A 236 -0.04 17.47 11.69
C GLY A 236 -1.30 17.45 10.83
N PHE A 237 -2.49 17.43 11.45
CA PHE A 237 -3.77 17.59 10.76
C PHE A 237 -3.92 18.93 10.03
N GLU A 238 -3.25 20.00 10.46
CA GLU A 238 -3.35 21.32 9.82
C GLU A 238 -2.90 21.30 8.34
N ARG A 239 -1.87 20.50 8.02
CA ARG A 239 -1.42 20.33 6.63
C ARG A 239 -2.45 19.54 5.81
N TRP A 240 -3.05 18.54 6.43
CA TRP A 240 -4.08 17.70 5.82
C TRP A 240 -5.36 18.49 5.53
N ASP A 241 -5.81 19.31 6.48
CA ASP A 241 -7.02 20.12 6.33
C ASP A 241 -6.86 21.17 5.24
N ARG A 242 -5.73 21.88 5.22
CA ARG A 242 -5.42 22.83 4.12
C ARG A 242 -5.42 22.14 2.76
N TYR A 243 -4.96 20.90 2.67
CA TYR A 243 -5.06 20.15 1.42
C TYR A 243 -6.52 19.86 1.05
N LEU A 244 -7.31 19.34 1.99
CA LEU A 244 -8.71 19.01 1.74
C LEU A 244 -9.56 20.23 1.38
N ASP A 245 -9.31 21.38 2.00
CA ASP A 245 -10.00 22.63 1.66
C ASP A 245 -9.69 23.08 0.23
N ARG A 246 -8.41 23.09 -0.18
CA ARG A 246 -8.04 23.38 -1.57
C ARG A 246 -8.65 22.38 -2.54
N TYR A 247 -8.66 21.09 -2.18
CA TYR A 247 -9.24 20.04 -3.01
C TYR A 247 -10.76 20.23 -3.18
N LYS A 248 -11.45 20.58 -2.09
CA LYS A 248 -12.89 20.90 -2.04
C LYS A 248 -13.21 22.10 -2.94
N GLU A 249 -12.49 23.20 -2.78
CA GLU A 249 -12.65 24.42 -3.57
C GLU A 249 -12.43 24.19 -5.07
N LYS A 250 -11.31 23.56 -5.44
CA LYS A 250 -10.95 23.28 -6.85
C LYS A 250 -11.99 22.43 -7.57
N ARG A 251 -12.71 21.58 -6.85
CA ARG A 251 -13.72 20.65 -7.41
C ARG A 251 -15.16 21.10 -7.16
N GLY A 252 -15.38 22.27 -6.56
CA GLY A 252 -16.72 22.77 -6.25
C GLY A 252 -17.52 21.85 -5.32
N LEU A 253 -16.83 21.12 -4.43
CA LEU A 253 -17.45 20.20 -3.48
C LEU A 253 -18.10 20.98 -2.33
N GLN A 254 -19.21 20.46 -1.82
CA GLN A 254 -19.95 21.07 -0.71
C GLN A 254 -19.27 20.77 0.64
N GLU A 255 -19.63 21.51 1.68
CA GLU A 255 -19.04 21.40 3.02
C GLU A 255 -19.27 20.01 3.64
N GLU A 256 -20.38 19.37 3.32
CA GLU A 256 -20.75 18.03 3.77
C GLU A 256 -19.76 16.96 3.28
N TRP A 257 -19.04 17.20 2.19
CA TRP A 257 -17.98 16.30 1.74
C TRP A 257 -16.84 16.19 2.76
N PHE A 258 -16.51 17.31 3.40
CA PHE A 258 -15.49 17.37 4.44
C PHE A 258 -16.06 16.95 5.80
N SER A 259 -17.14 17.58 6.25
CA SER A 259 -17.68 17.40 7.60
C SER A 259 -18.23 16.00 7.87
N LEU A 260 -18.70 15.28 6.84
CA LEU A 260 -19.13 13.88 6.95
C LEU A 260 -18.02 12.88 6.58
N ALA A 261 -16.78 13.37 6.44
CA ALA A 261 -15.61 12.58 6.06
C ALA A 261 -15.79 11.76 4.76
N LEU A 262 -16.54 12.30 3.79
CA LEU A 262 -16.83 11.61 2.51
C LEU A 262 -15.58 11.47 1.63
N TRP A 263 -14.54 12.28 1.88
CA TRP A 263 -13.20 12.13 1.27
C TRP A 263 -12.61 10.72 1.44
N ARG A 264 -13.09 9.95 2.42
CA ARG A 264 -12.68 8.56 2.67
C ARG A 264 -13.25 7.57 1.66
N TRP A 265 -14.03 8.01 0.68
CA TRP A 265 -14.53 7.17 -0.40
C TRP A 265 -14.33 7.87 -1.74
N LYS A 266 -13.66 7.17 -2.65
CA LYS A 266 -13.63 7.59 -4.05
C LYS A 266 -14.98 7.36 -4.72
N ARG A 267 -15.63 6.23 -4.41
CA ARG A 267 -17.00 5.91 -4.80
C ARG A 267 -17.84 5.68 -3.56
N ILE A 268 -18.71 6.65 -3.24
CA ILE A 268 -19.60 6.57 -2.07
C ILE A 268 -20.52 5.33 -2.21
N PRO A 269 -20.56 4.44 -1.21
CA PRO A 269 -21.41 3.25 -1.25
C PRO A 269 -22.89 3.58 -1.47
N PRO A 270 -23.64 2.78 -2.24
CA PRO A 270 -25.05 3.07 -2.54
C PRO A 270 -25.93 3.28 -1.29
N ALA A 271 -25.74 2.45 -0.26
CA ALA A 271 -26.48 2.59 1.00
C ALA A 271 -26.23 3.94 1.70
N MET A 272 -24.99 4.43 1.66
CA MET A 272 -24.63 5.74 2.21
C MET A 272 -25.19 6.87 1.35
N ARG A 273 -25.13 6.72 0.02
CA ARG A 273 -25.70 7.67 -0.93
C ARG A 273 -27.20 7.87 -0.69
N ASN A 274 -27.96 6.78 -0.66
CA ASN A 274 -29.40 6.82 -0.40
C ASN A 274 -29.69 7.52 0.93
N LYS A 275 -28.87 7.25 1.97
CA LYS A 275 -29.06 7.89 3.27
C LYS A 275 -28.79 9.39 3.26
N LEU A 276 -27.78 9.83 2.51
CA LEU A 276 -27.48 11.26 2.37
C LEU A 276 -28.56 11.99 1.56
N GLU A 277 -29.11 11.34 0.52
CA GLU A 277 -30.25 11.85 -0.25
C GLU A 277 -31.51 11.96 0.62
N GLU A 278 -31.82 10.96 1.46
CA GLU A 278 -32.91 11.02 2.45
C GLU A 278 -32.77 12.21 3.41
N LEU A 279 -31.55 12.59 3.77
CA LEU A 279 -31.24 13.71 4.66
C LEU A 279 -31.21 15.06 3.92
N GLY A 280 -31.50 15.08 2.61
CA GLY A 280 -31.46 16.29 1.80
C GLY A 280 -30.04 16.81 1.53
N ILE A 281 -29.01 16.00 1.79
CA ILE A 281 -27.61 16.38 1.59
C ILE A 281 -27.25 16.14 0.14
N ALA A 282 -27.04 17.24 -0.60
CA ALA A 282 -26.63 17.19 -1.99
C ALA A 282 -25.21 16.61 -2.08
N LEU A 283 -25.10 15.39 -2.58
CA LEU A 283 -23.82 14.78 -2.85
C LEU A 283 -23.16 15.44 -4.07
N PRO A 284 -21.81 15.53 -4.09
CA PRO A 284 -21.11 15.79 -5.33
C PRO A 284 -21.61 14.79 -6.36
N ARG A 285 -21.98 15.27 -7.56
CA ARG A 285 -22.18 14.37 -8.69
C ARG A 285 -20.88 13.56 -8.79
N THR A 286 -20.92 12.28 -8.43
CA THR A 286 -19.85 11.35 -8.78
C THR A 286 -19.65 11.60 -10.25
N VAL A 287 -18.46 12.08 -10.64
CA VAL A 287 -18.18 12.24 -12.06
C VAL A 287 -18.31 10.83 -12.61
N GLY A 288 -19.43 10.61 -13.31
CA GLY A 288 -19.64 9.35 -13.97
C GLY A 288 -18.50 9.23 -14.95
N ARG A 289 -18.05 7.99 -15.21
CA ARG A 289 -17.23 7.73 -16.40
C ARG A 289 -17.82 8.56 -17.53
N SER A 290 -17.06 9.54 -18.03
CA SER A 290 -17.33 9.99 -19.39
C SER A 290 -17.31 8.70 -20.20
N LYS A 291 -18.43 8.36 -20.85
CA LYS A 291 -18.46 7.30 -21.86
C LYS A 291 -17.68 7.74 -23.12
N GLY A 292 -16.66 8.57 -22.95
CA GLY A 292 -15.74 9.08 -23.94
C GLY A 292 -14.35 9.00 -23.34
N THR A 293 -13.48 8.27 -24.04
CA THR A 293 -12.01 8.21 -23.92
C THR A 293 -11.48 8.65 -22.56
N ALA A 294 -11.20 7.69 -21.67
CA ALA A 294 -10.49 8.01 -20.44
C ALA A 294 -9.21 8.82 -20.78
N PRO A 295 -8.85 9.82 -19.98
CA PRO A 295 -7.57 10.51 -20.14
C PRO A 295 -6.44 9.48 -20.16
N PHE A 296 -5.48 9.65 -21.07
CA PHE A 296 -4.34 8.74 -21.25
C PHE A 296 -4.70 7.31 -21.71
N ALA A 297 -5.92 7.08 -22.22
CA ALA A 297 -6.25 5.84 -22.93
C ALA A 297 -5.65 5.84 -24.35
N LEU A 298 -5.07 4.72 -24.75
CA LEU A 298 -4.66 4.50 -26.13
C LEU A 298 -5.90 4.13 -26.96
N ASN A 299 -6.38 5.07 -27.77
CA ASN A 299 -7.50 4.80 -28.67
C ASN A 299 -6.95 4.22 -29.96
N ARG A 300 -7.15 2.92 -30.17
CA ARG A 300 -6.65 2.19 -31.34
C ARG A 300 -7.65 2.23 -32.49
N THR A 301 -7.13 2.39 -33.69
CA THR A 301 -7.81 2.03 -34.93
C THR A 301 -7.72 0.52 -35.13
N GLY A 302 -8.66 -0.06 -35.89
CA GLY A 302 -8.73 -1.50 -36.13
C GLY A 302 -7.42 -2.07 -36.68
N VAL A 303 -7.18 -3.37 -36.45
CA VAL A 303 -5.98 -4.04 -36.94
C VAL A 303 -6.08 -4.25 -38.44
N TYR A 304 -5.04 -3.90 -39.19
CA TYR A 304 -4.98 -4.05 -40.64
C TYR A 304 -3.62 -4.58 -41.09
N ARG A 305 -3.58 -5.14 -42.31
CA ARG A 305 -2.35 -5.65 -42.93
C ARG A 305 -1.78 -4.60 -43.89
N PRO A 306 -0.58 -4.02 -43.67
CA PRO A 306 0.01 -3.03 -44.56
C PRO A 306 0.38 -3.62 -45.92
N CYS A 307 0.25 -2.84 -47.00
CA CYS A 307 0.49 -3.32 -48.37
C CYS A 307 1.96 -3.64 -48.69
N THR A 308 2.91 -3.13 -47.92
CA THR A 308 4.36 -3.16 -48.21
C THR A 308 5.20 -3.82 -47.11
N SER A 309 4.57 -4.42 -46.09
CA SER A 309 5.27 -5.06 -44.97
C SER A 309 4.52 -6.33 -44.56
N GLY A 310 5.24 -7.43 -44.30
CA GLY A 310 4.66 -8.61 -43.67
C GLY A 310 4.26 -8.30 -42.22
N GLY A 311 3.10 -8.80 -41.78
CA GLY A 311 2.57 -8.60 -40.42
C GLY A 311 1.28 -7.76 -40.37
N LEU A 312 0.70 -7.66 -39.19
CA LEU A 312 -0.42 -6.80 -38.85
C LEU A 312 0.08 -5.49 -38.22
N SER A 313 -0.70 -4.42 -38.37
CA SER A 313 -0.44 -3.13 -37.73
C SER A 313 -1.71 -2.56 -37.14
N SER A 314 -1.56 -1.83 -36.05
CA SER A 314 -2.61 -1.04 -35.42
C SER A 314 -2.03 0.33 -35.10
N GLU A 315 -2.76 1.38 -35.47
CA GLU A 315 -2.42 2.75 -35.09
C GLU A 315 -3.26 3.14 -33.88
N GLY A 316 -2.76 4.08 -33.10
CA GLY A 316 -3.52 4.64 -31.99
C GLY A 316 -3.05 6.02 -31.60
N ILE A 317 -3.82 6.67 -30.75
CA ILE A 317 -3.49 8.00 -30.23
C ILE A 317 -3.76 8.06 -28.74
N PHE A 318 -2.79 8.57 -27.98
CA PHE A 318 -2.99 9.01 -26.62
C PHE A 318 -3.68 10.37 -26.61
N SER A 319 -4.60 10.59 -25.67
CA SER A 319 -5.39 11.83 -25.59
C SER A 319 -4.62 13.06 -25.10
N CYS A 320 -3.28 13.02 -25.12
CA CYS A 320 -2.40 14.02 -24.53
C CYS A 320 -1.00 13.99 -25.17
N ASN A 321 -0.29 15.11 -25.06
CA ASN A 321 1.13 15.16 -25.38
C ASN A 321 1.95 14.31 -24.40
N LEU A 322 3.00 13.70 -24.91
CA LEU A 322 3.87 12.81 -24.15
C LEU A 322 5.22 13.44 -23.88
N ASP A 323 5.73 13.24 -22.67
CA ASP A 323 7.15 13.44 -22.38
C ASP A 323 7.94 12.29 -23.02
N LEU A 324 8.38 12.52 -24.26
CA LEU A 324 8.94 11.47 -25.09
C LEU A 324 10.28 10.96 -24.55
N GLU A 325 11.10 11.81 -23.92
CA GLU A 325 12.33 11.39 -23.26
C GLU A 325 12.03 10.39 -22.14
N ARG A 326 11.00 10.69 -21.34
CA ARG A 326 10.56 9.80 -20.26
C ARG A 326 9.98 8.49 -20.76
N VAL A 327 9.16 8.54 -21.81
CA VAL A 327 8.56 7.36 -22.44
C VAL A 327 9.65 6.50 -23.07
N ALA A 328 10.55 7.10 -23.86
CA ALA A 328 11.68 6.42 -24.48
C ALA A 328 12.60 5.75 -23.44
N ASN A 329 12.87 6.41 -22.31
CA ASN A 329 13.65 5.78 -21.24
C ASN A 329 12.98 4.49 -20.74
N LEU A 330 11.69 4.52 -20.43
CA LEU A 330 10.97 3.35 -19.91
C LEU A 330 10.65 2.30 -20.97
N MET A 331 10.63 2.65 -22.26
CA MET A 331 10.53 1.69 -23.36
C MET A 331 11.71 0.69 -23.37
N ASN A 332 12.85 1.04 -22.75
CA ASN A 332 13.94 0.08 -22.51
C ASN A 332 13.54 -1.09 -21.61
N ALA A 333 12.34 -1.11 -21.01
CA ALA A 333 11.83 -2.29 -20.33
C ALA A 333 11.51 -3.45 -21.29
N ILE A 334 11.20 -3.16 -22.56
CA ILE A 334 10.70 -4.13 -23.55
C ILE A 334 11.60 -4.29 -24.78
N GLY A 335 12.53 -3.37 -25.04
CA GLY A 335 13.52 -3.52 -26.10
C GLY A 335 14.47 -2.33 -26.20
N PRO A 336 15.51 -2.39 -27.04
CA PRO A 336 16.40 -1.26 -27.29
C PRO A 336 15.65 -0.13 -27.98
N VAL A 337 15.87 1.10 -27.51
CA VAL A 337 15.12 2.28 -27.95
C VAL A 337 15.97 3.19 -28.81
N GLU A 338 15.44 3.56 -29.97
CA GLU A 338 15.99 4.62 -30.82
C GLU A 338 15.12 5.88 -30.69
N LEU A 339 15.72 6.99 -30.27
CA LEU A 339 15.08 8.31 -30.20
C LEU A 339 15.56 9.15 -31.39
N LYS A 340 14.64 9.56 -32.28
CA LYS A 340 14.92 10.43 -33.42
C LYS A 340 14.45 11.85 -33.14
N GLU A 341 15.41 12.78 -33.09
CA GLU A 341 15.20 14.24 -32.99
C GLU A 341 14.28 14.71 -31.84
N GLY A 342 14.01 13.86 -30.84
CA GLY A 342 13.06 14.16 -29.76
C GLY A 342 11.59 14.12 -30.17
N GLU A 343 11.29 13.74 -31.41
CA GLU A 343 9.92 13.70 -31.95
C GLU A 343 9.35 12.29 -31.99
N MET A 344 10.20 11.27 -32.11
CA MET A 344 9.78 9.87 -32.22
C MET A 344 10.70 8.90 -31.46
N ALA A 345 10.09 7.98 -30.70
CA ALA A 345 10.76 6.88 -30.02
C ALA A 345 10.32 5.53 -30.61
N MET A 346 11.28 4.65 -30.90
CA MET A 346 11.04 3.35 -31.54
C MET A 346 11.64 2.22 -30.71
N THR A 347 10.89 1.14 -30.49
CA THR A 347 11.39 -0.11 -29.89
C THR A 347 10.58 -1.28 -30.42
N ASP A 348 11.22 -2.40 -30.78
CA ASP A 348 10.56 -3.70 -31.09
C ASP A 348 9.14 -3.60 -31.71
N GLY A 349 9.03 -3.02 -32.91
CA GLY A 349 7.76 -2.88 -33.64
C GLY A 349 6.74 -1.88 -33.07
N ILE A 350 7.10 -1.08 -32.07
CA ILE A 350 6.34 0.02 -31.49
C ILE A 350 7.02 1.34 -31.86
N VAL A 351 6.22 2.31 -32.31
CA VAL A 351 6.63 3.68 -32.60
C VAL A 351 5.72 4.62 -31.82
N VAL A 352 6.30 5.57 -31.09
CA VAL A 352 5.58 6.58 -30.31
C VAL A 352 6.05 7.96 -30.74
N PHE A 353 5.12 8.86 -31.01
CA PHE A 353 5.38 10.25 -31.38
C PHE A 353 5.10 11.18 -30.20
N SER A 354 5.77 12.34 -30.14
CA SER A 354 5.61 13.35 -29.08
C SER A 354 4.18 13.88 -28.93
N GLU A 355 3.44 13.97 -30.04
CA GLU A 355 2.02 14.35 -30.12
C GLU A 355 1.06 13.28 -29.58
N GLY A 356 1.57 12.10 -29.22
CA GLY A 356 0.80 11.00 -28.66
C GLY A 356 0.32 9.97 -29.69
N ALA A 357 0.60 10.16 -30.97
CA ALA A 357 0.37 9.14 -31.99
C ALA A 357 1.26 7.91 -31.76
N VAL A 358 0.75 6.72 -32.08
CA VAL A 358 1.43 5.43 -31.88
C VAL A 358 1.17 4.52 -33.06
N THR A 359 2.19 3.77 -33.46
CA THR A 359 2.07 2.63 -34.38
C THR A 359 2.59 1.37 -33.70
N ILE A 360 1.80 0.30 -33.72
CA ILE A 360 2.17 -1.02 -33.19
C ILE A 360 2.11 -2.02 -34.34
N LYS A 361 3.16 -2.83 -34.48
CA LYS A 361 3.27 -3.92 -35.44
C LYS A 361 3.39 -5.25 -34.70
N GLY A 362 2.83 -6.31 -35.26
CA GLY A 362 2.90 -7.68 -34.73
C GLY A 362 2.54 -8.71 -35.80
N GLU A 363 2.75 -9.99 -35.53
CA GLU A 363 2.42 -11.09 -36.44
C GLU A 363 0.92 -11.44 -36.40
N ASP A 364 0.30 -11.34 -35.22
CA ASP A 364 -1.11 -11.61 -34.95
C ASP A 364 -1.75 -10.53 -34.04
N GLU A 365 -3.07 -10.63 -33.81
CA GLU A 365 -3.80 -9.67 -32.97
C GLU A 365 -3.43 -9.76 -31.49
N ASP A 366 -3.12 -10.96 -30.99
CA ASP A 366 -2.77 -11.19 -29.58
C ASP A 366 -1.43 -10.51 -29.24
N GLU A 367 -0.46 -10.55 -30.15
CA GLU A 367 0.82 -9.86 -30.01
C GLU A 367 0.64 -8.34 -29.99
N ILE A 368 -0.18 -7.80 -30.89
CA ILE A 368 -0.49 -6.36 -30.91
C ILE A 368 -1.17 -5.93 -29.62
N ASP A 369 -2.13 -6.72 -29.12
CA ASP A 369 -2.82 -6.46 -27.85
C ASP A 369 -1.85 -6.53 -26.66
N GLY A 370 -0.92 -7.50 -26.66
CA GLY A 370 0.15 -7.60 -25.67
C GLY A 370 1.05 -6.36 -25.66
N ARG A 371 1.55 -5.95 -26.84
CA ARG A 371 2.40 -4.76 -27.03
C ARG A 371 1.67 -3.47 -26.63
N SER A 372 0.40 -3.35 -27.01
CA SER A 372 -0.48 -2.24 -26.63
C SER A 372 -0.62 -2.12 -25.11
N ASN A 373 -0.91 -3.23 -24.43
CA ASN A 373 -1.04 -3.26 -22.97
C ASN A 373 0.28 -2.92 -22.25
N MET A 374 1.42 -3.33 -22.80
CA MET A 374 2.73 -2.96 -22.25
C MET A 374 3.03 -1.48 -22.45
N LEU A 375 2.77 -0.95 -23.64
CA LEU A 375 2.97 0.45 -23.97
C LEU A 375 2.12 1.36 -23.08
N GLU A 376 0.85 1.03 -22.86
CA GLU A 376 -0.02 1.82 -21.99
C GLU A 376 0.53 1.91 -20.57
N LYS A 377 1.03 0.79 -20.01
CA LYS A 377 1.70 0.79 -18.69
C LYS A 377 2.97 1.64 -18.69
N ILE A 378 3.78 1.55 -19.75
CA ILE A 378 5.03 2.34 -19.89
C ILE A 378 4.70 3.83 -19.89
N VAL A 379 3.75 4.25 -20.74
CA VAL A 379 3.36 5.66 -20.87
C VAL A 379 2.75 6.17 -19.57
N ARG A 380 1.82 5.43 -18.95
CA ARG A 380 1.24 5.81 -17.65
C ARG A 380 2.34 6.01 -16.60
N ARG A 381 3.32 5.11 -16.51
CA ARG A 381 4.44 5.23 -15.57
C ARG A 381 5.36 6.39 -15.89
N ALA A 382 5.66 6.62 -17.17
CA ALA A 382 6.51 7.73 -17.59
C ALA A 382 5.92 9.07 -17.14
N MET A 383 4.61 9.22 -17.31
CA MET A 383 3.90 10.47 -17.00
C MET A 383 3.62 10.65 -15.51
N PHE A 384 3.31 9.58 -14.77
CA PHE A 384 2.75 9.68 -13.41
C PHE A 384 3.55 8.95 -12.31
N CYS A 385 4.80 8.60 -12.56
CA CYS A 385 5.64 7.97 -11.54
C CYS A 385 5.73 8.85 -10.28
N VAL A 386 5.49 8.24 -9.12
CA VAL A 386 5.66 8.85 -7.78
C VAL A 386 6.90 8.36 -7.04
N GLY A 387 7.89 7.81 -7.75
CA GLY A 387 9.14 7.38 -7.12
C GLY A 387 9.03 6.23 -6.10
N CYS A 388 7.94 5.45 -6.09
CA CYS A 388 7.72 4.46 -5.01
C CYS A 388 8.74 3.31 -4.96
N GLY A 389 9.50 3.03 -6.03
CA GLY A 389 10.57 2.02 -6.04
C GLY A 389 10.13 0.55 -6.17
N ILE A 390 8.84 0.26 -6.35
CA ILE A 390 8.35 -1.12 -6.52
C ILE A 390 8.96 -1.79 -7.76
N CYS A 391 9.08 -1.05 -8.86
CA CYS A 391 9.67 -1.53 -10.11
C CYS A 391 11.18 -1.81 -9.97
N ALA A 392 11.92 -0.94 -9.28
CA ALA A 392 13.36 -1.11 -9.04
C ALA A 392 13.62 -2.39 -8.29
N ALA A 393 12.81 -2.68 -7.27
CA ALA A 393 12.99 -3.87 -6.48
C ALA A 393 12.78 -5.19 -7.25
N ARG A 394 12.10 -5.16 -8.40
CA ARG A 394 11.93 -6.31 -9.30
C ARG A 394 13.04 -6.45 -10.33
N CYS A 395 13.86 -5.41 -10.55
CA CYS A 395 14.89 -5.45 -11.57
C CYS A 395 16.07 -6.30 -11.10
N LYS A 396 16.24 -7.52 -11.60
CA LYS A 396 17.32 -8.42 -11.15
C LYS A 396 18.73 -7.95 -11.54
N ASN A 397 18.84 -7.13 -12.58
CA ASN A 397 20.13 -6.65 -13.10
C ASN A 397 20.51 -5.26 -12.55
N ASP A 398 19.78 -4.74 -11.57
CA ASP A 398 19.97 -3.37 -11.03
C ASP A 398 19.89 -2.25 -12.07
N ALA A 399 19.37 -2.55 -13.27
CA ALA A 399 19.26 -1.60 -14.38
C ALA A 399 18.18 -0.53 -14.19
N LEU A 400 17.24 -0.70 -13.25
CA LEU A 400 16.22 0.29 -12.96
C LEU A 400 16.48 0.91 -11.59
N ILE A 401 16.78 2.21 -11.60
CA ILE A 401 17.00 3.03 -10.41
C ILE A 401 15.80 3.98 -10.19
N VAL A 402 15.67 4.50 -8.98
CA VAL A 402 14.70 5.56 -8.68
C VAL A 402 15.44 6.77 -8.16
N ASP A 403 15.41 7.83 -8.95
CA ASP A 403 15.91 9.17 -8.63
C ASP A 403 14.76 10.14 -8.88
N GLU A 404 13.95 10.40 -7.84
CA GLU A 404 12.59 10.96 -7.86
C GLU A 404 11.55 10.14 -8.65
N ARG A 405 11.91 9.63 -9.83
CA ARG A 405 11.10 8.76 -10.69
C ARG A 405 11.93 7.56 -11.15
N ALA A 406 11.24 6.54 -11.67
CA ALA A 406 11.88 5.36 -12.23
C ALA A 406 12.70 5.70 -13.48
N VAL A 407 13.97 5.31 -13.52
CA VAL A 407 14.87 5.48 -14.68
C VAL A 407 15.53 4.14 -14.99
N ILE A 408 15.53 3.76 -16.26
CA ILE A 408 16.23 2.56 -16.75
C ILE A 408 17.58 2.98 -17.33
N ASP A 409 18.66 2.34 -16.90
CA ASP A 409 19.95 2.34 -17.58
C ASP A 409 19.90 1.35 -18.76
N PRO A 410 19.91 1.84 -20.02
CA PRO A 410 19.79 0.97 -21.19
C PRO A 410 20.93 -0.04 -21.31
N LYS A 411 22.13 0.28 -20.79
CA LYS A 411 23.31 -0.58 -20.94
C LYS A 411 23.24 -1.83 -20.08
N SER A 412 22.62 -1.72 -18.91
CA SER A 412 22.51 -2.80 -17.92
C SER A 412 21.19 -3.57 -18.04
N CYS A 413 20.22 -3.04 -18.79
CA CYS A 413 18.89 -3.62 -18.92
C CYS A 413 18.88 -4.80 -19.89
N SER A 414 18.27 -5.91 -19.48
CA SER A 414 18.06 -7.07 -20.36
C SER A 414 16.70 -7.07 -21.06
N HIS A 415 15.95 -5.98 -21.01
CA HIS A 415 14.63 -5.83 -21.65
C HIS A 415 13.60 -6.91 -21.28
N CYS A 416 13.66 -7.47 -20.07
CA CYS A 416 12.83 -8.62 -19.67
C CYS A 416 11.39 -8.27 -19.26
N GLY A 417 11.05 -6.98 -19.15
CA GLY A 417 9.72 -6.52 -18.75
C GLY A 417 9.30 -6.81 -17.30
N GLU A 418 10.12 -7.47 -16.46
CA GLU A 418 9.73 -7.82 -15.07
C GLU A 418 9.34 -6.60 -14.22
N CYS A 419 9.93 -5.44 -14.51
CA CYS A 419 9.60 -4.18 -13.85
C CYS A 419 8.16 -3.70 -14.16
N LEU A 420 7.52 -4.19 -15.24
CA LEU A 420 6.15 -3.86 -15.69
C LEU A 420 5.03 -4.60 -14.93
N GLY A 421 5.34 -5.36 -13.87
CA GLY A 421 4.31 -5.93 -12.98
C GLY A 421 3.52 -4.85 -12.20
N PRO A 422 2.71 -5.21 -11.17
CA PRO A 422 1.86 -4.27 -10.43
C PRO A 422 2.53 -2.93 -10.06
N CYS A 423 1.86 -1.82 -10.39
CA CYS A 423 2.27 -0.43 -10.13
C CYS A 423 1.06 0.36 -9.59
N PRO A 424 1.23 1.27 -8.61
CA PRO A 424 0.12 2.10 -8.13
C PRO A 424 -0.54 2.89 -9.25
N VAL A 425 0.25 3.48 -10.15
CA VAL A 425 -0.25 4.26 -11.28
C VAL A 425 -1.17 3.45 -12.20
N ASP A 426 -0.85 2.16 -12.42
CA ASP A 426 -1.65 1.29 -13.28
C ASP A 426 -2.86 0.71 -12.54
N SER A 427 -2.78 0.59 -11.22
CA SER A 427 -3.80 -0.09 -10.40
C SER A 427 -4.89 0.84 -9.89
N PHE A 428 -4.67 2.15 -9.98
CA PHE A 428 -5.51 3.17 -9.37
C PHE A 428 -5.86 4.25 -10.41
N GLU A 429 -7.16 4.40 -10.72
CA GLU A 429 -7.67 5.47 -11.60
C GLU A 429 -7.19 6.85 -11.08
N ARG A 430 -6.79 7.79 -11.94
CA ARG A 430 -6.35 9.12 -11.51
C ARG A 430 -7.54 10.01 -11.16
N VAL A 431 -7.24 11.18 -10.58
CA VAL A 431 -8.23 12.22 -10.29
C VAL A 431 -8.77 12.86 -11.57
N GLU A 432 -7.92 13.02 -12.59
CA GLU A 432 -8.31 13.56 -13.90
C GLU A 432 -9.15 12.57 -14.72
N ASP A 433 -9.06 11.26 -14.44
CA ASP A 433 -9.84 10.21 -15.11
C ASP A 433 -11.31 10.16 -14.64
N ILE A 434 -11.66 11.03 -13.71
CA ILE A 434 -12.97 11.17 -13.05
C ILE A 434 -13.43 12.60 -13.29
#